data_AF-A0A3B9BDH3-F1
#
_entry.id   AF-A0A3B9BDH3-F1
#
_cell.length_a   1.000
_cell.length_b   1.000
_cell.length_c   1.000
_cell.angle_alpha   90.00
_cell.angle_beta   90.00
_cell.angle_gamma   90.00
#
_symmetry.space_group_name_H-M   'P 1'
#
loop_
_entity.id
_entity.type
_entity.pdbx_description
1 polymer ?
#
loop_
_entity_poly.entity_id
_entity_poly.type
_entity_poly.pdbx_seq_one_letter_code
_entity_poly.pdbx_strand_id
1 'polypeptide(L)'
;MQSTVRSFPFFLLGVAPIFVFGARIKDLTDVRGFRSNQLFGYGIVTGLNGQGDSRIEYTELGILNALESLGIRADKADKSRNIAAVMITAEIGPFGKAGTKMDLTVSSIGNADSLQGGILLQTPLKGADGLVYAVAQGPVSIGGLSAGNGGGNIQVNHPTVGIVTNGALIEREIFTDALSKDSIDLLLRAPNNLTAVKMAKAINGFYPGSSLAIDGGVVNVKVPLEFLG
;
A
#
# COMPACT_ATOMS: atom_id res chain seq x y z
N MET A 1 70.29 1.13 -46.59
CA MET A 1 68.97 0.46 -46.71
C MET A 1 68.64 -0.14 -45.36
N GLN A 2 67.67 0.44 -44.64
CA GLN A 2 67.31 0.09 -43.27
C GLN A 2 66.45 -1.18 -43.23
N SER A 3 66.79 -2.13 -42.34
CA SER A 3 65.99 -3.32 -42.06
C SER A 3 64.82 -2.96 -41.14
N THR A 4 63.60 -3.23 -41.60
CA THR A 4 62.37 -2.94 -40.86
C THR A 4 61.98 -4.16 -40.02
N VAL A 5 62.25 -4.11 -38.72
CA VAL A 5 61.74 -5.10 -37.75
C VAL A 5 60.27 -4.79 -37.50
N ARG A 6 59.37 -5.67 -37.95
CA ARG A 6 57.93 -5.59 -37.66
C ARG A 6 57.66 -6.14 -36.26
N SER A 7 57.34 -5.27 -35.31
CA SER A 7 56.82 -5.62 -33.99
C SER A 7 55.37 -6.10 -34.11
N PHE A 8 55.08 -7.32 -33.65
CA PHE A 8 53.72 -7.83 -33.48
C PHE A 8 53.20 -7.38 -32.11
N PRO A 9 52.06 -6.67 -32.01
CA PRO A 9 51.50 -6.33 -30.71
C PRO A 9 50.85 -7.58 -30.09
N PHE A 10 51.35 -7.99 -28.93
CA PHE A 10 50.75 -9.03 -28.09
C PHE A 10 49.49 -8.44 -27.43
N PHE A 11 48.32 -8.80 -27.93
CA PHE A 11 47.04 -8.33 -27.41
C PHE A 11 46.70 -9.12 -26.14
N LEU A 12 46.86 -8.48 -24.98
CA LEU A 12 46.53 -9.05 -23.67
C LEU A 12 45.00 -9.11 -23.55
N LEU A 13 44.43 -10.31 -23.66
CA LEU A 13 42.99 -10.55 -23.54
C LEU A 13 42.59 -10.35 -22.07
N GLY A 14 42.06 -9.17 -21.74
CA GLY A 14 41.57 -8.85 -20.39
C GLY A 14 40.35 -9.70 -20.04
N VAL A 15 40.48 -10.55 -19.02
CA VAL A 15 39.36 -11.31 -18.45
C VAL A 15 38.47 -10.33 -17.68
N ALA A 16 37.35 -9.93 -18.28
CA ALA A 16 36.34 -9.14 -17.57
C ALA A 16 35.71 -10.01 -16.46
N PRO A 17 35.62 -9.54 -15.22
CA PRO A 17 34.94 -10.27 -14.16
C PRO A 17 33.46 -10.43 -14.52
N ILE A 18 33.00 -11.68 -14.62
CA ILE A 18 31.58 -12.00 -14.77
C ILE A 18 30.94 -11.77 -13.41
N PHE A 19 30.23 -10.66 -13.26
CA PHE A 19 29.40 -10.44 -12.08
C PHE A 19 28.23 -11.43 -12.12
N VAL A 20 28.26 -12.43 -11.24
CA VAL A 20 27.13 -13.33 -11.02
C VAL A 20 26.15 -12.63 -10.08
N PHE A 21 25.07 -12.09 -10.65
CA PHE A 21 23.96 -11.56 -9.85
C PHE A 21 23.05 -12.72 -9.44
N GLY A 22 23.09 -13.09 -8.16
CA GLY A 22 22.12 -14.01 -7.57
C GLY A 22 20.85 -13.26 -7.19
N ALA A 23 19.70 -13.69 -7.72
CA ALA A 23 18.39 -13.19 -7.27
C ALA A 23 18.02 -13.80 -5.92
N ARG A 24 17.54 -12.99 -4.98
CA ARG A 24 17.08 -13.50 -3.67
C ARG A 24 15.68 -14.08 -3.81
N ILE A 25 15.38 -15.16 -3.11
CA ILE A 25 14.06 -15.81 -3.14
C ILE A 25 12.95 -14.81 -2.77
N LYS A 26 13.18 -13.97 -1.76
CA LYS A 26 12.24 -12.90 -1.34
C LYS A 26 11.96 -11.82 -2.41
N ASP A 27 12.85 -11.65 -3.39
CA ASP A 27 12.65 -10.68 -4.47
C ASP A 27 11.80 -11.28 -5.61
N LEU A 28 11.76 -12.61 -5.70
CA LEU A 28 11.06 -13.37 -6.74
C LEU A 28 9.70 -13.92 -6.28
N THR A 29 9.42 -13.90 -4.98
CA THR A 29 8.26 -14.56 -4.40
C THR A 29 7.52 -13.69 -3.39
N ASP A 30 6.23 -13.95 -3.26
CA ASP A 30 5.39 -13.52 -2.17
C ASP A 30 4.93 -14.75 -1.38
N VAL A 31 4.55 -14.59 -0.12
CA VAL A 31 4.10 -15.72 0.70
C VAL A 31 2.58 -15.82 0.61
N ARG A 32 2.08 -17.02 0.30
CA ARG A 32 0.64 -17.29 0.33
C ARG A 32 0.09 -16.99 1.72
N GLY A 33 -1.04 -16.30 1.76
CA GLY A 33 -1.65 -15.84 2.99
C GLY A 33 -1.27 -14.40 3.35
N PHE A 34 -0.09 -13.91 2.96
CA PHE A 34 0.29 -12.50 3.14
C PHE A 34 -0.47 -11.60 2.18
N ARG A 35 -1.72 -11.31 2.55
CA ARG A 35 -2.63 -10.44 1.81
C ARG A 35 -2.80 -9.14 2.56
N SER A 36 -2.66 -8.05 1.84
CA SER A 36 -3.19 -6.78 2.29
C SER A 36 -4.71 -6.76 2.15
N ASN A 37 -5.36 -6.00 3.03
CA ASN A 37 -6.81 -5.87 3.04
C ASN A 37 -7.18 -4.40 2.96
N GLN A 38 -8.16 -4.12 2.11
CA GLN A 38 -8.67 -2.77 1.93
C GLN A 38 -9.67 -2.46 3.04
N LEU A 39 -9.50 -1.28 3.61
CA LEU A 39 -10.42 -0.70 4.57
C LEU A 39 -11.06 0.53 3.94
N PHE A 40 -12.32 0.76 4.29
CA PHE A 40 -13.04 1.95 3.88
C PHE A 40 -13.85 2.54 5.04
N GLY A 41 -14.10 3.84 4.99
CA GLY A 41 -14.93 4.53 5.98
C GLY A 41 -15.58 5.77 5.39
N TYR A 42 -16.69 6.19 5.99
CA TYR A 42 -17.36 7.46 5.70
C TYR A 42 -17.07 8.40 6.86
N GLY A 43 -16.54 9.58 6.56
CA GLY A 43 -16.09 10.53 7.57
C GLY A 43 -16.39 11.97 7.19
N ILE A 44 -15.92 12.86 8.06
CA ILE A 44 -16.14 14.30 7.94
C ILE A 44 -14.80 15.02 8.07
N VAL A 45 -14.51 15.90 7.12
CA VAL A 45 -13.38 16.84 7.20
C VAL A 45 -13.93 18.22 7.57
N THR A 46 -13.25 18.91 8.48
CA THR A 46 -13.60 20.27 8.94
C THR A 46 -12.43 21.23 8.78
N GLY A 47 -12.69 22.54 8.85
CA GLY A 47 -11.66 23.58 8.76
C GLY A 47 -11.34 24.01 7.33
N LEU A 48 -12.23 23.75 6.38
CA LEU A 48 -12.02 24.00 4.95
C LEU A 48 -12.18 25.47 4.52
N ASN A 49 -12.32 26.42 5.47
CA ASN A 49 -12.31 27.86 5.22
C ASN A 49 -13.19 28.32 4.04
N GLY A 50 -14.41 27.79 3.95
CA GLY A 50 -15.33 28.13 2.87
C GLY A 50 -15.16 27.32 1.58
N GLN A 51 -14.36 26.26 1.57
CA GLN A 51 -14.12 25.35 0.43
C GLN A 51 -14.70 23.94 0.64
N GLY A 52 -15.45 23.72 1.72
CA GLY A 52 -16.19 22.49 1.97
C GLY A 52 -17.47 22.39 1.14
N ASP A 53 -18.27 21.37 1.42
CA ASP A 53 -19.51 21.10 0.70
C ASP A 53 -20.48 22.29 0.79
N SER A 54 -21.07 22.65 -0.34
CA SER A 54 -22.16 23.63 -0.41
C SER A 54 -23.53 22.96 -0.19
N ARG A 55 -23.58 21.64 -0.37
CA ARG A 55 -24.67 20.76 0.01
C ARG A 55 -24.10 19.36 0.20
N ILE A 56 -24.43 18.72 1.31
CA ILE A 56 -24.05 17.33 1.56
C ILE A 56 -25.17 16.45 1.01
N GLU A 57 -24.87 15.61 0.03
CA GLU A 57 -25.82 14.61 -0.44
C GLU A 57 -25.83 13.42 0.53
N TYR A 58 -26.89 13.33 1.36
CA TYR A 58 -27.07 12.28 2.37
C TYR A 58 -27.49 10.92 1.80
N THR A 59 -27.25 10.67 0.51
CA THR A 59 -27.72 9.44 -0.17
C THR A 59 -27.06 8.18 0.38
N GLU A 60 -25.94 8.32 1.07
CA GLU A 60 -25.22 7.21 1.70
C GLU A 60 -25.52 7.15 3.20
N LEU A 61 -26.07 6.02 3.65
CA LEU A 61 -26.29 5.72 5.07
C LEU A 61 -25.01 5.88 5.91
N GLY A 62 -23.83 5.69 5.32
CA GLY A 62 -22.55 5.89 5.98
C GLY A 62 -22.34 7.34 6.46
N ILE A 63 -22.67 8.32 5.63
CA ILE A 63 -22.51 9.75 5.95
C ILE A 63 -23.48 10.18 7.05
N LEU A 64 -24.74 9.71 6.96
CA LEU A 64 -25.75 9.94 8.00
C LEU A 64 -25.28 9.42 9.37
N ASN A 65 -24.82 8.16 9.41
CA ASN A 65 -24.28 7.57 10.64
C ASN A 65 -23.05 8.33 11.17
N ALA A 66 -22.16 8.81 10.29
CA ALA A 66 -20.98 9.57 10.70
C ALA A 66 -21.37 10.92 11.32
N LEU A 67 -22.34 11.64 10.73
CA LEU A 67 -22.85 12.89 11.28
C LEU A 67 -23.57 12.68 12.63
N GLU A 68 -24.42 11.65 12.72
CA GLU A 68 -25.12 11.28 13.95
C GLU A 68 -24.15 10.89 15.07
N SER A 69 -23.14 10.09 14.75
CA SER A 69 -22.03 9.72 15.67
C SER A 69 -21.32 10.95 16.25
N LEU A 70 -21.23 12.03 15.47
CA LEU A 70 -20.59 13.28 15.88
C LEU A 70 -21.57 14.28 16.52
N GLY A 71 -22.85 13.91 16.68
CA GLY A 71 -23.91 14.79 17.18
C GLY A 71 -24.25 15.95 16.22
N ILE A 72 -23.84 15.86 14.97
CA ILE A 72 -24.12 16.86 13.93
C ILE A 72 -25.44 16.50 13.28
N ARG A 73 -26.44 17.38 13.41
CA ARG A 73 -27.69 17.20 12.68
C ARG A 73 -27.46 17.49 11.20
N ALA A 74 -27.84 16.55 10.34
CA ALA A 74 -27.75 16.68 8.88
C ALA A 74 -28.39 17.99 8.40
N ASP A 75 -29.58 18.35 8.91
CA ASP A 75 -30.30 19.61 8.57
C ASP A 75 -29.52 20.92 8.82
N LYS A 76 -28.44 20.88 9.62
CA LYS A 76 -27.58 22.03 9.93
C LYS A 76 -26.17 21.92 9.35
N ALA A 77 -25.75 20.75 8.87
CA ALA A 77 -24.44 20.52 8.29
C ALA A 77 -24.28 21.22 6.93
N ASP A 78 -25.36 21.27 6.14
CA ASP A 78 -25.41 21.85 4.78
C ASP A 78 -25.06 23.33 4.66
N LYS A 79 -25.07 24.09 5.75
CA LYS A 79 -24.90 25.56 5.69
C LYS A 79 -23.47 26.02 5.88
N SER A 80 -22.58 25.11 6.23
CA SER A 80 -21.19 25.44 6.53
C SER A 80 -20.30 24.93 5.41
N ARG A 81 -19.88 25.81 4.49
CA ARG A 81 -18.78 25.53 3.53
C ARG A 81 -17.43 25.31 4.24
N ASN A 82 -17.43 24.99 5.54
CA ASN A 82 -16.26 24.66 6.32
C ASN A 82 -16.14 23.15 6.59
N ILE A 83 -17.11 22.35 6.13
CA ILE A 83 -17.19 20.91 6.36
C ILE A 83 -17.33 20.20 5.01
N ALA A 84 -16.74 19.02 4.85
CA ALA A 84 -16.95 18.14 3.71
C ALA A 84 -17.19 16.69 4.15
N ALA A 85 -18.14 16.02 3.50
CA ALA A 85 -18.33 14.58 3.59
C ALA A 85 -17.31 13.85 2.72
N VAL A 86 -16.61 12.90 3.31
CA VAL A 86 -15.48 12.24 2.67
C VAL A 86 -15.56 10.71 2.78
N MET A 87 -15.00 10.05 1.77
CA MET A 87 -14.68 8.64 1.78
C MET A 87 -13.21 8.50 2.17
N ILE A 88 -12.95 7.57 3.07
CA ILE A 88 -11.61 7.21 3.49
C ILE A 88 -11.32 5.82 2.94
N THR A 89 -10.16 5.65 2.33
CA THR A 89 -9.65 4.34 1.92
C THR A 89 -8.25 4.14 2.52
N ALA A 90 -7.98 2.94 2.98
CA ALA A 90 -6.69 2.55 3.52
C ALA A 90 -6.40 1.09 3.22
N GLU A 91 -5.14 0.69 3.32
CA GLU A 91 -4.72 -0.68 3.09
C GLU A 91 -3.91 -1.16 4.29
N ILE A 92 -4.47 -2.14 5.02
CA ILE A 92 -3.76 -2.79 6.11
C ILE A 92 -2.96 -3.96 5.54
N GLY A 93 -1.64 -3.88 5.68
CA GLY A 93 -0.75 -4.96 5.28
C GLY A 93 -0.95 -6.24 6.12
N PRO A 94 -0.44 -7.39 5.65
CA PRO A 94 -0.57 -8.68 6.34
C PRO A 94 0.11 -8.74 7.71
N PHE A 95 0.98 -7.76 8.01
CA PHE A 95 1.67 -7.62 9.29
C PHE A 95 1.25 -6.38 10.07
N GLY A 96 0.10 -5.78 9.73
CA GLY A 96 -0.47 -4.67 10.49
C GLY A 96 -0.77 -5.12 11.92
N LYS A 97 -0.02 -4.59 12.89
CA LYS A 97 -0.17 -4.91 14.31
C LYS A 97 -1.02 -3.88 15.02
N ALA A 98 -1.81 -4.33 15.98
CA ALA A 98 -2.59 -3.43 16.81
C ALA A 98 -1.67 -2.40 17.49
N GLY A 99 -2.09 -1.13 17.50
CA GLY A 99 -1.28 -0.02 18.01
C GLY A 99 -0.31 0.61 17.00
N THR A 100 -0.13 0.01 15.82
CA THR A 100 0.65 0.66 14.74
C THR A 100 -0.23 1.61 13.92
N LYS A 101 0.42 2.53 13.21
CA LYS A 101 -0.24 3.52 12.36
C LYS A 101 -0.05 3.21 10.88
N MET A 102 -1.00 3.61 10.06
CA MET A 102 -0.92 3.53 8.60
C MET A 102 -1.38 4.84 7.95
N ASP A 103 -0.94 5.04 6.72
CA ASP A 103 -1.41 6.11 5.86
C ASP A 103 -2.79 5.78 5.29
N LEU A 104 -3.54 6.83 4.96
CA LEU A 104 -4.86 6.70 4.35
C LEU A 104 -5.08 7.81 3.32
N THR A 105 -5.99 7.53 2.39
CA THR A 105 -6.45 8.49 1.39
C THR A 105 -7.85 8.95 1.76
N VAL A 106 -8.08 10.25 1.63
CA VAL A 106 -9.36 10.91 1.87
C VAL A 106 -9.80 11.55 0.58
N SER A 107 -11.03 11.29 0.16
CA SER A 107 -11.62 11.88 -1.04
C SER A 107 -12.99 12.47 -0.71
N SER A 108 -13.26 13.68 -1.19
CA SER A 108 -14.61 14.26 -1.12
C SER A 108 -15.61 13.38 -1.85
N ILE A 109 -16.75 13.09 -1.21
CA ILE A 109 -17.90 12.44 -1.83
C ILE A 109 -18.90 13.49 -2.32
N GLY A 110 -18.99 14.60 -1.58
CA GLY A 110 -19.82 15.74 -1.92
C GLY A 110 -19.17 16.64 -2.96
N ASN A 111 -19.57 17.91 -2.92
CA ASN A 111 -19.17 18.95 -3.86
C ASN A 111 -18.21 19.98 -3.28
N ALA A 112 -17.36 19.59 -2.32
CA ALA A 112 -16.32 20.44 -1.78
C ALA A 112 -15.35 20.93 -2.88
N ASP A 113 -14.99 22.21 -2.81
CA ASP A 113 -14.03 22.84 -3.70
C ASP A 113 -12.59 22.36 -3.41
N SER A 114 -12.27 22.09 -2.14
CA SER A 114 -10.95 21.63 -1.70
C SER A 114 -10.97 20.98 -0.31
N LEU A 115 -10.11 19.98 -0.10
CA LEU A 115 -9.81 19.41 1.22
C LEU A 115 -8.58 20.04 1.89
N GLN A 116 -7.98 21.06 1.25
CA GLN A 116 -6.75 21.69 1.74
C GLN A 116 -6.92 22.30 3.12
N GLY A 117 -5.98 21.99 4.03
CA GLY A 117 -5.98 22.54 5.39
C GLY A 117 -7.06 21.96 6.29
N GLY A 118 -7.84 21.00 5.78
CA GLY A 118 -8.87 20.32 6.55
C GLY A 118 -8.30 19.33 7.56
N ILE A 119 -9.10 19.02 8.56
CA ILE A 119 -8.84 17.98 9.56
C ILE A 119 -9.93 16.92 9.44
N LEU A 120 -9.51 15.68 9.18
CA LEU A 120 -10.37 14.50 9.25
C LEU A 120 -10.71 14.21 10.72
N LEU A 121 -12.01 14.22 11.02
CA LEU A 121 -12.53 13.80 12.31
C LEU A 121 -12.44 12.28 12.46
N GLN A 122 -12.41 11.82 13.72
CA GLN A 122 -12.26 10.41 14.05
C GLN A 122 -13.30 9.57 13.30
N THR A 123 -12.82 8.65 12.47
CA THR A 123 -13.64 7.87 11.53
C THR A 123 -13.25 6.38 11.61
N PRO A 124 -14.19 5.47 11.91
CA PRO A 124 -13.91 4.04 11.89
C PRO A 124 -13.74 3.52 10.46
N LEU A 125 -12.70 2.73 10.21
CA LEU A 125 -12.45 2.05 8.95
C LEU A 125 -12.81 0.58 9.03
N LYS A 126 -13.69 0.15 8.13
CA LYS A 126 -14.25 -1.19 8.06
C LYS A 126 -13.61 -2.00 6.94
N GLY A 127 -13.47 -3.30 7.17
CA GLY A 127 -13.13 -4.25 6.12
C GLY A 127 -14.35 -4.66 5.30
N ALA A 128 -14.13 -5.53 4.30
CA ALA A 128 -15.21 -6.12 3.50
C ALA A 128 -16.19 -6.99 4.32
N ASP A 129 -15.77 -7.45 5.50
CA ASP A 129 -16.58 -8.17 6.48
C ASP A 129 -17.51 -7.25 7.32
N GLY A 130 -17.41 -5.93 7.12
CA GLY A 130 -18.20 -4.91 7.84
C GLY A 130 -17.71 -4.59 9.24
N LEU A 131 -16.62 -5.22 9.69
CA LEU A 131 -16.07 -5.03 11.02
C LEU A 131 -14.97 -3.96 11.01
N VAL A 132 -14.81 -3.23 12.13
CA VAL A 132 -13.84 -2.15 12.25
C VAL A 132 -12.44 -2.72 12.53
N TYR A 133 -11.47 -2.32 11.72
CA TYR A 133 -10.06 -2.74 11.86
C TYR A 133 -9.14 -1.60 12.28
N ALA A 134 -9.49 -0.37 11.93
CA ALA A 134 -8.69 0.81 12.25
C ALA A 134 -9.58 2.02 12.51
N VAL A 135 -9.01 3.02 13.19
CA VAL A 135 -9.66 4.32 13.41
C VAL A 135 -8.78 5.41 12.82
N ALA A 136 -9.35 6.19 11.91
CA ALA A 136 -8.70 7.24 11.15
C ALA A 136 -8.95 8.63 11.72
N GLN A 137 -7.93 9.47 11.77
CA GLN A 137 -7.99 10.87 12.21
C GLN A 137 -6.76 11.63 11.72
N GLY A 138 -6.89 12.93 11.45
CA GLY A 138 -5.72 13.80 11.35
C GLY A 138 -5.81 14.89 10.28
N PRO A 139 -4.75 15.69 10.13
CA PRO A 139 -4.69 16.73 9.11
C PRO A 139 -4.62 16.12 7.71
N VAL A 140 -5.44 16.66 6.80
CA VAL A 140 -5.47 16.23 5.39
C VAL A 140 -4.45 17.04 4.61
N SER A 141 -3.50 16.33 4.00
CA SER A 141 -2.51 16.92 3.10
C SER A 141 -2.90 16.65 1.65
N ILE A 142 -3.00 17.68 0.84
CA ILE A 142 -3.26 17.55 -0.61
C ILE A 142 -1.99 17.83 -1.39
N GLY A 143 -1.84 17.23 -2.58
CA GLY A 143 -0.69 17.46 -3.44
C GLY A 143 -0.69 18.85 -4.06
N GLY A 144 0.33 19.67 -3.75
CA GLY A 144 0.82 20.81 -4.54
C GLY A 144 -0.10 22.03 -4.73
N LEU A 145 0.50 23.22 -4.66
CA LEU A 145 -0.18 24.52 -4.72
C LEU A 145 -0.84 24.80 -6.10
N SER A 146 -2.15 25.08 -6.11
CA SER A 146 -2.81 25.76 -7.24
C SER A 146 -2.40 27.24 -7.23
N ALA A 147 -1.28 27.57 -7.88
CA ALA A 147 -0.85 28.95 -8.09
C ALA A 147 -0.98 29.32 -9.57
N GLY A 148 -2.20 29.63 -10.00
CA GLY A 148 -2.47 30.26 -11.29
C GLY A 148 -2.22 31.76 -11.22
N ASN A 149 -0.96 32.20 -11.23
CA ASN A 149 -0.57 33.59 -11.48
C ASN A 149 0.52 33.61 -12.55
N GLY A 150 0.13 33.62 -13.82
CA GLY A 150 1.04 33.84 -14.96
C GLY A 150 0.91 32.82 -16.09
N GLY A 151 -0.11 32.97 -16.94
CA GLY A 151 -0.06 32.55 -18.35
C GLY A 151 -0.07 31.05 -18.72
N GLY A 152 -0.02 30.12 -17.78
CA GLY A 152 -0.04 28.68 -18.08
C GLY A 152 -0.95 27.90 -17.14
N ASN A 153 -2.09 27.44 -17.63
CA ASN A 153 -2.99 26.57 -16.89
C ASN A 153 -2.42 25.14 -16.89
N ILE A 154 -1.52 24.84 -15.96
CA ILE A 154 -1.04 23.47 -15.69
C ILE A 154 -1.65 23.05 -14.35
N GLN A 155 -2.91 22.64 -14.39
CA GLN A 155 -3.59 22.05 -13.24
C GLN A 155 -3.27 20.55 -13.21
N VAL A 156 -2.30 20.16 -12.38
CA VAL A 156 -1.94 18.73 -12.14
C VAL A 156 -2.43 18.24 -10.77
N ASN A 157 -3.16 19.07 -10.02
CA ASN A 157 -3.56 18.76 -8.64
C ASN A 157 -5.07 18.51 -8.53
N HIS A 158 -5.43 17.45 -7.81
CA HIS A 158 -6.80 17.12 -7.42
C HIS A 158 -7.06 17.68 -6.01
N PRO A 159 -7.66 18.88 -5.85
CA PRO A 159 -7.81 19.52 -4.54
C PRO A 159 -8.80 18.79 -3.62
N THR A 160 -9.61 17.89 -4.18
CA THR A 160 -10.63 17.11 -3.47
C THR A 160 -10.14 15.76 -2.98
N VAL A 161 -8.86 15.44 -3.18
CA VAL A 161 -8.22 14.20 -2.71
C VAL A 161 -6.97 14.55 -1.92
N GLY A 162 -6.84 13.96 -0.74
CA GLY A 162 -5.70 14.14 0.15
C GLY A 162 -5.27 12.85 0.83
N ILE A 163 -4.12 12.92 1.49
CA ILE A 163 -3.52 11.85 2.27
C ILE A 163 -3.44 12.31 3.72
N VAL A 164 -3.76 11.41 4.66
CA VAL A 164 -3.44 11.61 6.07
C VAL A 164 -2.34 10.62 6.42
N THR A 165 -1.12 11.14 6.57
CA THR A 165 0.05 10.33 6.91
C THR A 165 -0.03 9.87 8.35
N ASN A 166 0.16 8.57 8.59
CA ASN A 166 0.00 7.91 9.89
C ASN A 166 -1.33 8.26 10.59
N GLY A 167 -2.38 8.43 9.78
CA GLY A 167 -3.69 8.88 10.24
C GLY A 167 -4.58 7.79 10.81
N ALA A 168 -4.36 6.53 10.44
CA ALA A 168 -5.15 5.40 10.91
C ALA A 168 -4.40 4.58 11.96
N LEU A 169 -4.99 4.42 13.14
CA LEU A 169 -4.52 3.52 14.19
C LEU A 169 -5.17 2.15 14.02
N ILE A 170 -4.38 1.08 13.97
CA ILE A 170 -4.88 -0.29 13.88
C ILE A 170 -5.40 -0.72 15.26
N GLU A 171 -6.69 -1.03 15.33
CA GLU A 171 -7.34 -1.55 16.54
C GLU A 171 -7.39 -3.08 16.52
N ARG A 172 -7.45 -3.68 15.32
CA ARG A 172 -7.60 -5.12 15.17
C ARG A 172 -6.70 -5.66 14.09
N GLU A 173 -5.99 -6.73 14.42
CA GLU A 173 -5.15 -7.46 13.47
C GLU A 173 -5.99 -8.27 12.48
N ILE A 174 -5.48 -8.44 11.28
CA ILE A 174 -6.04 -9.38 10.32
C ILE A 174 -5.30 -10.69 10.45
N PHE A 175 -6.05 -11.74 10.80
CA PHE A 175 -5.48 -13.08 10.89
C PHE A 175 -5.01 -13.51 9.51
N THR A 176 -3.71 -13.77 9.43
CA THR A 176 -3.04 -14.20 8.21
C THR A 176 -2.60 -15.64 8.38
N ASP A 177 -3.28 -16.56 7.69
CA ASP A 177 -2.95 -17.98 7.68
C ASP A 177 -1.84 -18.26 6.65
N ALA A 178 -0.62 -17.82 6.97
CA ALA A 178 0.56 -18.04 6.12
C ALA A 178 1.26 -19.38 6.39
N LEU A 179 1.02 -19.97 7.57
CA LEU A 179 1.59 -21.25 7.97
C LEU A 179 0.48 -22.31 7.94
N SER A 180 0.33 -22.98 6.80
CA SER A 180 -0.61 -24.08 6.67
C SER A 180 0.12 -25.40 6.83
N LYS A 181 -0.25 -26.19 7.85
CA LYS A 181 0.27 -27.55 8.08
C LYS A 181 1.82 -27.61 8.14
N ASP A 182 2.43 -26.74 8.95
CA ASP A 182 3.88 -26.62 9.11
C ASP A 182 4.63 -26.28 7.82
N SER A 183 3.93 -25.69 6.84
CA SER A 183 4.51 -25.31 5.56
C SER A 183 4.03 -23.93 5.11
N ILE A 184 4.88 -23.27 4.34
CA ILE A 184 4.66 -21.96 3.75
C ILE A 184 4.70 -22.15 2.24
N ASP A 185 3.72 -21.60 1.54
CA ASP A 185 3.73 -21.59 0.08
C ASP A 185 4.30 -20.27 -0.42
N LEU A 186 5.40 -20.36 -1.17
CA LEU A 186 5.99 -19.23 -1.89
C LEU A 186 5.35 -19.14 -3.28
N LEU A 187 4.70 -18.02 -3.54
CA LEU A 187 4.09 -17.66 -4.81
C LEU A 187 5.12 -16.91 -5.66
N LEU A 188 5.49 -17.44 -6.82
CA LEU A 188 6.39 -16.76 -7.75
C LEU A 188 5.66 -15.60 -8.42
N ARG A 189 6.27 -14.41 -8.38
CA ARG A 189 5.77 -13.20 -9.05
C ARG A 189 5.70 -13.36 -10.57
N ALA A 190 6.62 -14.13 -11.13
CA ALA A 190 6.65 -14.51 -12.54
C ALA A 190 6.63 -16.04 -12.64
N PRO A 191 5.46 -16.65 -12.93
CA PRO A 191 5.31 -18.10 -13.00
C PRO A 191 6.23 -18.74 -14.05
N ASN A 192 7.08 -19.67 -13.64
CA ASN A 192 7.97 -20.45 -14.50
C ASN A 192 8.41 -21.75 -13.80
N ASN A 193 8.10 -22.90 -14.42
CA ASN A 193 8.45 -24.23 -13.91
C ASN A 193 9.95 -24.40 -13.61
N LEU A 194 10.83 -23.87 -14.48
CA LEU A 194 12.28 -23.98 -14.29
C LEU A 194 12.75 -23.16 -13.09
N THR A 195 12.17 -21.97 -12.88
CA THR A 195 12.47 -21.12 -11.73
C THR A 195 12.01 -21.77 -10.44
N ALA A 196 10.78 -22.31 -10.41
CA ALA A 196 10.24 -23.01 -9.25
C ALA A 196 11.11 -24.22 -8.85
N VAL A 197 11.52 -25.06 -9.81
CA VAL A 197 12.40 -26.21 -9.55
C VAL A 197 13.79 -25.78 -9.06
N LYS A 198 14.37 -24.74 -9.67
CA LYS A 198 15.67 -24.19 -9.21
C LYS A 198 15.59 -23.65 -7.79
N MET A 199 14.50 -22.97 -7.46
CA MET A 199 14.25 -22.43 -6.13
C MET A 199 14.10 -23.52 -5.08
N ALA A 200 13.28 -24.54 -5.34
CA ALA A 200 13.14 -25.69 -4.44
C ALA A 200 14.48 -26.42 -4.23
N LYS A 201 15.28 -26.60 -5.28
CA LYS A 201 16.64 -27.16 -5.18
C LYS A 201 17.56 -26.29 -4.33
N ALA A 202 17.51 -24.97 -4.49
CA ALA A 202 18.32 -24.05 -3.70
C ALA A 202 17.97 -24.12 -2.21
N ILE A 203 16.67 -24.16 -1.86
CA ILE A 203 16.21 -24.29 -0.47
C ILE A 203 16.62 -25.65 0.11
N ASN A 204 16.43 -26.73 -0.63
CA ASN A 204 16.85 -28.07 -0.23
C ASN A 204 18.36 -28.23 -0.05
N GLY A 205 19.17 -27.34 -0.63
CA GLY A 205 20.62 -27.29 -0.40
C GLY A 205 21.00 -26.85 1.01
N PHE A 206 20.16 -26.03 1.67
CA PHE A 206 20.35 -25.60 3.06
C PHE A 206 19.58 -26.49 4.04
N TYR A 207 18.33 -26.84 3.69
CA TYR A 207 17.45 -27.66 4.52
C TYR A 207 16.93 -28.85 3.69
N PRO A 208 17.63 -30.00 3.69
CA PRO A 208 17.26 -31.14 2.86
C PRO A 208 15.82 -31.62 3.07
N GLY A 209 15.07 -31.77 1.98
CA GLY A 209 13.69 -32.28 2.02
C GLY A 209 12.63 -31.28 2.51
N SER A 210 13.02 -30.03 2.75
CA SER A 210 12.09 -28.99 3.22
C SER A 210 11.26 -28.38 2.10
N SER A 211 11.67 -28.43 0.83
CA SER A 211 11.00 -27.70 -0.25
C SER A 211 10.61 -28.56 -1.46
N LEU A 212 9.44 -28.25 -2.03
CA LEU A 212 8.91 -28.89 -3.23
C LEU A 212 8.28 -27.83 -4.16
N ALA A 213 8.68 -27.84 -5.44
CA ALA A 213 7.98 -27.08 -6.48
C ALA A 213 6.66 -27.81 -6.82
N ILE A 214 5.53 -27.23 -6.44
CA ILE A 214 4.20 -27.80 -6.69
C ILE A 214 3.82 -27.61 -8.16
N ASP A 215 4.03 -26.39 -8.66
CA ASP A 215 3.81 -25.99 -10.04
C ASP A 215 4.75 -24.84 -10.42
N GLY A 216 4.54 -24.23 -11.60
CA GLY A 216 5.37 -23.11 -12.06
C GLY A 216 5.21 -21.80 -11.28
N GLY A 217 4.13 -21.66 -10.51
CA GLY A 217 3.84 -20.49 -9.70
C GLY A 217 4.03 -20.71 -8.20
N VAL A 218 4.17 -21.94 -7.73
CA VAL A 218 4.11 -22.26 -6.28
C VAL A 218 5.25 -23.19 -5.87
N VAL A 219 5.98 -22.78 -4.84
CA VAL A 219 6.99 -23.59 -4.15
C VAL A 219 6.59 -23.73 -2.69
N ASN A 220 6.26 -24.95 -2.26
CA ASN A 220 5.98 -25.26 -0.88
C ASN A 220 7.30 -25.41 -0.10
N VAL A 221 7.33 -24.90 1.12
CA VAL A 221 8.48 -24.95 2.03
C VAL A 221 7.98 -25.34 3.42
N LYS A 222 8.32 -26.55 3.86
CA LYS A 222 8.11 -27.01 5.24
C LYS A 222 9.06 -26.26 6.17
N VAL A 223 8.52 -25.72 7.25
CA VAL A 223 9.31 -25.04 8.27
C VAL A 223 10.11 -26.10 9.04
N PRO A 224 11.46 -26.08 8.98
CA PRO A 224 12.26 -27.03 9.71
C PRO A 224 12.19 -26.73 11.22
N LEU A 225 12.33 -27.77 12.05
CA LEU A 225 12.32 -27.64 13.53
C LEU A 225 13.43 -26.72 14.07
N GLU A 226 14.49 -26.50 13.27
CA GLU A 226 15.62 -25.64 13.61
C GLU A 226 15.36 -24.14 13.33
N PHE A 227 14.19 -23.78 12.78
CA PHE A 227 13.84 -22.39 12.49
C PHE A 227 13.46 -21.63 13.79
N LEU A 228 14.24 -20.62 14.17
CA LEU A 228 14.10 -19.88 15.44
C LEU A 228 13.27 -18.58 15.34
N GLY A 229 12.69 -18.27 14.18
CA GLY A 229 11.96 -17.02 13.92
C GLY A 229 12.73 -16.04 13.03
#